data_AF-A0A2H5FR91-F1
#
_entry.id   AF-A0A2H5FR91-F1
#
_cell.length_a   1.000
_cell.length_b   1.000
_cell.length_c   1.000
_cell.angle_alpha   90.00
_cell.angle_beta   90.00
_cell.angle_gamma   90.00
#
_symmetry.space_group_name_H-M   'P 1'
#
loop_
_entity.id
_entity.type
_entity.pdbx_description
1 polymer ?
#
loop_
_entity_poly.entity_id
_entity_poly.type
_entity_poly.pdbx_seq_one_letter_code
_entity_poly.pdbx_strand_id
1 'polypeptide(L)'
;MITFYQDRGRTPTLTDHVRSRCGEVRTLGVSPHYRGQGIGKILLPYSLNYFSDKNYQNCYRTVATQNNSALRIYQNLGFSIAKHFQVYCWKFLNNS
;
A
#
# COMPACT_ATOMS: atom_id res chain seq x y z
N MET A 1 -5.00 1.34 9.11
CA MET A 1 -4.83 0.02 9.76
C MET A 1 -3.58 -0.64 9.16
N ILE A 2 -2.51 -0.79 9.94
CA ILE A 2 -1.35 -1.61 9.57
C ILE A 2 -1.71 -3.05 9.94
N THR A 3 -1.40 -4.03 9.10
CA THR A 3 -1.70 -5.44 9.41
C THR A 3 -0.51 -6.28 9.04
N PHE A 4 -0.06 -7.06 10.00
CA PHE A 4 1.09 -7.94 9.87
C PHE A 4 0.60 -9.30 9.40
N TYR A 5 1.21 -9.83 8.34
CA TYR A 5 1.04 -11.22 7.93
C TYR A 5 2.40 -11.91 8.02
N GLN A 6 2.43 -13.08 8.65
CA GLN A 6 3.51 -14.04 8.55
C GLN A 6 2.87 -15.32 7.99
N ASP A 7 2.88 -15.47 6.67
CA ASP A 7 2.22 -16.62 6.03
C ASP A 7 3.21 -17.72 5.64
N ARG A 8 2.84 -18.96 5.97
CA ARG A 8 3.41 -20.21 5.46
C ARG A 8 2.35 -20.87 4.58
N GLY A 9 2.17 -20.36 3.36
CA GLY A 9 1.69 -21.14 2.22
C GLY A 9 0.25 -20.90 1.77
N ARG A 10 0.19 -20.37 0.54
CA ARG A 10 -0.82 -20.58 -0.52
C ARG A 10 -2.20 -19.95 -0.32
N THR A 11 -2.28 -18.68 -0.70
CA THR A 11 -3.35 -18.13 -1.56
C THR A 11 -2.71 -17.27 -2.65
N PRO A 12 -3.08 -17.39 -3.94
CA PRO A 12 -2.60 -16.50 -5.00
C PRO A 12 -3.34 -15.17 -4.89
N THR A 13 -2.98 -14.41 -3.86
CA THR A 13 -3.27 -12.99 -3.76
C THR A 13 -2.24 -12.25 -4.62
N LEU A 14 -2.38 -10.93 -4.82
CA LEU A 14 -1.36 -10.03 -5.42
C LEU A 14 0.03 -10.06 -4.74
N THR A 15 0.22 -11.01 -3.84
CA THR A 15 1.27 -11.24 -2.87
C THR A 15 1.94 -12.61 -3.09
N ASP A 16 1.99 -13.13 -4.33
CA ASP A 16 2.86 -14.28 -4.69
C ASP A 16 4.38 -13.98 -4.52
N HIS A 17 4.73 -12.77 -4.08
CA HIS A 17 6.10 -12.36 -3.75
C HIS A 17 6.27 -11.90 -2.31
N VAL A 18 5.41 -12.31 -1.37
CA VAL A 18 5.71 -12.15 0.07
C VAL A 18 6.84 -13.09 0.43
N ARG A 19 8.05 -12.69 0.04
CA ARG A 19 9.30 -13.16 0.63
C ARG A 19 9.19 -12.90 2.13
N SER A 20 9.75 -13.81 2.92
CA SER A 20 9.80 -13.69 4.38
C SER A 20 10.17 -12.25 4.80
N ARG A 21 9.40 -11.66 5.72
CA ARG A 21 9.60 -10.28 6.25
C ARG A 21 9.23 -9.14 5.27
N CYS A 22 8.01 -9.15 4.72
CA CYS A 22 7.44 -8.03 3.97
C CYS A 22 6.31 -7.30 4.74
N GLY A 23 6.39 -5.98 4.83
CA GLY A 23 5.40 -5.12 5.48
C GLY A 23 4.29 -4.67 4.53
N GLU A 24 3.12 -4.37 5.09
CA GLU A 24 1.94 -3.92 4.34
C GLU A 24 1.22 -2.77 5.11
N VAL A 25 1.21 -1.55 4.53
CA VAL A 25 0.25 -0.46 4.88
C VAL A 25 -1.13 -0.58 4.19
N ARG A 26 -2.08 -1.38 4.71
CA ARG A 26 -3.31 -1.76 3.97
C ARG A 26 -4.20 -0.58 3.57
N THR A 27 -4.39 0.36 4.50
CA THR A 27 -5.21 1.54 4.26
C THR A 27 -4.53 2.75 4.84
N LEU A 28 -4.27 3.72 3.97
CA LEU A 28 -3.77 5.04 4.32
C LEU A 28 -4.62 6.07 3.56
N GLY A 29 -5.28 6.94 4.31
CA GLY A 29 -6.12 7.99 3.75
C GLY A 29 -6.06 9.23 4.62
N VAL A 30 -6.04 10.38 3.98
CA VAL A 30 -6.19 11.68 4.65
C VAL A 30 -7.56 12.22 4.30
N SER A 31 -8.34 12.54 5.33
CA SER A 31 -9.66 13.17 5.18
C SER A 31 -9.55 14.41 4.27
N PRO A 32 -10.52 14.67 3.37
CA PRO A 32 -10.49 15.80 2.44
C PRO A 32 -10.13 17.14 3.08
N HIS A 33 -10.67 17.42 4.27
CA HIS A 33 -10.44 18.67 5.01
C HIS A 33 -8.99 18.88 5.46
N TYR A 34 -8.17 17.82 5.49
CA TYR A 34 -6.79 17.85 5.95
C TYR A 34 -5.77 17.55 4.83
N ARG A 35 -6.21 17.51 3.57
CA ARG A 35 -5.31 17.30 2.43
C ARG A 35 -4.49 18.56 2.15
N GLY A 36 -3.39 18.40 1.41
CA GLY A 36 -2.47 19.50 1.09
C GLY A 36 -1.52 19.90 2.23
N GLN A 37 -1.75 19.41 3.46
CA GLN A 37 -0.97 19.76 4.65
C GLN A 37 0.23 18.83 4.91
N GLY A 38 0.56 17.95 3.96
CA GLY A 38 1.71 17.04 4.10
C GLY A 38 1.49 15.81 5.00
N ILE A 39 0.32 15.62 5.62
CA ILE A 39 0.04 14.51 6.56
C ILE A 39 0.37 13.13 5.96
N GLY A 40 0.00 12.88 4.70
CA GLY A 40 0.32 11.62 4.02
C GLY A 40 1.82 11.36 3.89
N LYS A 41 2.63 12.43 3.75
CA LYS A 41 4.10 12.38 3.72
C LYS A 41 4.71 12.13 5.10
N ILE A 42 3.93 12.20 6.19
CA ILE A 42 4.38 11.89 7.56
C ILE A 42 3.95 10.47 7.94
N LEU A 43 2.69 10.12 7.70
CA LEU A 43 2.13 8.82 8.10
C LEU A 43 2.80 7.63 7.40
N LEU A 44 3.14 7.78 6.11
CA LEU A 44 3.75 6.69 5.36
C LEU A 44 5.20 6.43 5.80
N PRO A 45 6.11 7.43 5.92
CA PRO A 45 7.43 7.21 6.50
C PRO A 45 7.42 6.69 7.93
N TYR A 46 6.45 7.09 8.76
CA TYR A 46 6.30 6.53 10.09
C TYR A 46 6.05 5.01 10.05
N SER A 47 5.18 4.57 9.14
CA SER A 47 4.95 3.14 8.88
C SER A 47 6.22 2.46 8.31
N LEU A 48 6.95 3.21 7.46
CA LEU A 48 8.32 3.00 6.98
C LEU A 48 9.25 2.48 8.05
N ASN A 49 9.48 3.36 9.01
CA ASN A 49 10.39 3.18 10.11
C ASN A 49 9.96 2.03 11.00
N TYR A 50 8.67 1.90 11.28
CA TYR A 50 8.15 0.76 12.05
C TYR A 50 8.52 -0.59 11.41
N PHE A 51 8.43 -0.71 10.08
CA PHE A 51 8.85 -1.93 9.39
C PHE A 51 10.35 -2.15 9.50
N SER A 52 11.14 -1.10 9.33
CA SER A 52 12.61 -1.16 9.48
C SER A 52 13.01 -1.63 10.89
N ASP A 53 12.41 -1.05 11.94
CA ASP A 53 12.67 -1.40 13.34
C ASP A 53 12.32 -2.87 13.67
N LYS A 54 11.39 -3.45 12.91
CA LYS A 54 10.97 -4.85 13.05
C LYS A 54 11.70 -5.79 12.07
N ASN A 55 12.78 -5.33 11.43
CA ASN A 55 13.59 -6.08 10.47
C ASN A 55 12.83 -6.57 9.22
N TYR A 56 11.79 -5.84 8.80
CA TYR A 56 11.16 -6.07 7.50
C TYR A 56 12.04 -5.52 6.38
N GLN A 57 12.21 -6.31 5.32
CA GLN A 57 13.13 -6.00 4.23
C GLN A 57 12.45 -5.31 3.05
N ASN A 58 11.14 -5.52 2.89
CA ASN A 58 10.38 -5.03 1.75
C ASN A 58 9.02 -4.50 2.20
N CYS A 59 8.45 -3.58 1.41
CA CYS A 59 7.07 -3.14 1.51
C CYS A 59 6.50 -3.02 0.10
N TYR A 60 5.42 -3.75 -0.20
CA TYR A 60 4.73 -3.68 -1.49
C TYR A 60 3.37 -3.00 -1.35
N ARG A 61 2.98 -2.27 -2.40
CA ARG A 61 1.69 -1.58 -2.48
C ARG A 61 1.14 -1.63 -3.89
N THR A 62 -0.12 -2.02 -3.99
CA THR A 62 -0.93 -1.85 -5.20
C THR A 62 -1.60 -0.49 -5.16
N VAL A 63 -1.51 0.26 -6.26
CA VAL A 63 -2.18 1.53 -6.45
C VAL A 63 -2.84 1.55 -7.82
N ALA A 64 -4.04 2.12 -7.91
CA ALA A 64 -4.66 2.40 -9.19
C ALA A 64 -3.80 3.38 -9.98
N THR A 65 -3.54 3.09 -11.26
CA THR A 65 -2.67 3.91 -12.12
C THR A 65 -3.15 5.35 -12.26
N GLN A 66 -4.45 5.61 -12.07
CA GLN A 66 -5.05 6.94 -12.10
C GLN A 66 -4.85 7.74 -10.80
N ASN A 67 -4.37 7.12 -9.72
CA ASN A 67 -4.14 7.78 -8.44
C ASN A 67 -2.76 8.47 -8.40
N ASN A 68 -2.62 9.52 -9.23
CA ASN A 68 -1.38 10.30 -9.38
C ASN A 68 -0.84 10.85 -8.06
N SER A 69 -1.73 11.22 -7.13
CA SER A 69 -1.34 11.70 -5.80
C SER A 69 -0.59 10.64 -5.00
N ALA A 70 -1.12 9.41 -4.95
CA ALA A 70 -0.46 8.30 -4.28
C ALA A 70 0.84 7.91 -4.98
N LEU A 71 0.85 7.82 -6.31
CA LEU A 71 2.05 7.52 -7.09
C LEU A 71 3.21 8.48 -6.76
N ARG A 72 2.92 9.78 -6.73
CA ARG A 72 3.92 10.80 -6.40
C ARG A 72 4.46 10.67 -4.97
N ILE A 73 3.60 10.33 -4.01
CA ILE A 73 4.03 10.07 -2.62
C ILE A 73 4.97 8.87 -2.59
N TYR A 74 4.60 7.76 -3.21
CA TYR A 74 5.44 6.55 -3.22
C TYR A 74 6.80 6.79 -3.89
N GLN A 75 6.81 7.44 -5.06
CA GLN A 75 8.06 7.77 -5.77
C GLN A 75 8.98 8.66 -4.93
N ASN A 76 8.43 9.70 -4.27
CA ASN A 76 9.22 10.58 -3.39
C ASN A 76 9.80 9.85 -2.18
N LEU A 77 9.23 8.72 -1.79
CA LEU A 77 9.70 7.88 -0.69
C LEU A 77 10.60 6.73 -1.15
N GLY A 78 11.04 6.74 -2.41
CA GLY A 78 11.96 5.75 -2.97
C GLY A 78 11.32 4.43 -3.39
N PHE A 79 9.99 4.37 -3.48
CA PHE A 79 9.34 3.21 -4.10
C PHE A 79 9.55 3.22 -5.61
N SER A 80 9.84 2.04 -6.15
CA SER A 80 9.90 1.78 -7.58
C SER A 80 8.73 0.90 -8.01
N ILE A 81 8.26 1.09 -9.25
CA ILE A 81 7.22 0.24 -9.82
C ILE A 81 7.80 -1.16 -10.04
N ALA A 82 7.25 -2.15 -9.34
CA ALA A 82 7.65 -3.55 -9.51
C ALA A 82 6.89 -4.25 -10.66
N LYS A 83 5.59 -3.95 -10.84
CA LYS A 83 4.74 -4.60 -11.84
C LYS A 83 3.49 -3.77 -12.15
N HIS A 84 3.01 -3.87 -13.39
CA HIS A 84 1.67 -3.45 -13.79
C HIS A 84 0.78 -4.67 -14.01
N PHE A 85 -0.47 -4.61 -13.58
CA PHE A 85 -1.47 -5.64 -13.81
C PHE A 85 -2.85 -5.00 -13.90
N GLN A 86 -3.76 -5.69 -14.57
CA GLN A 86 -5.16 -5.28 -14.68
C GLN A 86 -5.98 -5.91 -13.55
N VAL A 87 -6.94 -5.17 -13.01
CA VAL A 87 -7.89 -5.66 -12.00
C VAL A 87 -9.30 -5.33 -12.43
N TYR A 88 -10.24 -6.26 -12.19
CA TYR A 88 -11.65 -5.99 -12.35
C TYR A 88 -12.22 -5.36 -11.08
N CYS A 89 -12.97 -4.26 -11.24
CA CYS A 89 -13.73 -3.64 -10.16
C CYS A 89 -15.21 -3.86 -10.44
N TRP A 90 -15.91 -4.50 -9.50
CA TRP A 90 -17.31 -4.84 -9.62
C TRP A 90 -18.11 -3.92 -8.71
N LYS A 91 -19.12 -3.26 -9.28
CA LYS A 91 -20.10 -2.49 -8.52
C LYS A 91 -21.45 -3.18 -8.65
N PHE A 92 -21.97 -3.68 -7.54
CA PHE A 92 -23.34 -4.14 -7.49
C PHE A 92 -24.27 -2.91 -7.49
N LEU A 93 -25.22 -2.87 -8.42
CA LEU A 93 -26.25 -1.84 -8.47
C LEU A 93 -27.55 -2.48 -7.97
N ASN A 94 -28.06 -1.98 -6.84
CA ASN A 94 -29.38 -2.36 -6.36
C ASN A 94 -30.38 -1.39 -6.99
N ASN A 95 -31.18 -1.87 -7.95
CA ASN A 95 -32.28 -1.08 -8.49
C ASN A 95 -33.44 -1.17 -7.50
N SER A 96 -33.69 -0.07 -6.78
CA SER A 96 -34.95 0.15 -6.05
C SER A 96 -35.96 0.81 -6.95
#